data_AF-A0A9Q3HIJ3-F1
#
_entry.id   AF-A0A9Q3HIJ3-F1
#
_cell.length_a   1.000
_cell.length_b   1.000
_cell.length_c   1.000
_cell.angle_alpha   90.00
_cell.angle_beta   90.00
_cell.angle_gamma   90.00
#
_symmetry.space_group_name_H-M   'P 1'
#
loop_
_entity.id
_entity.type
_entity.pdbx_description
1 polymer ?
#
loop_
_entity_poly.entity_id
_entity_poly.type
_entity_poly.pdbx_seq_one_letter_code
_entity_poly.pdbx_strand_id
1 'polypeptide(L)'
;MLQNTEKAVTDVKKKTEPQERNLESLSKCKNQKYPWEIVHMDWVTALPPGGDRSYNAFLVLVDRYRKPPMFLPFNKDGTAMETAIMI
;
A
#
# COMPACT_ATOMS: atom_id res chain seq x y z
N MET A 1 12.45 -5.51 55.32
CA MET A 1 11.71 -5.36 54.05
C MET A 1 11.71 -3.88 53.70
N LEU A 2 12.37 -3.47 52.61
CA LEU A 2 12.25 -2.17 51.91
C LEU A 2 13.56 -1.86 51.19
N GLN A 3 13.84 -2.55 50.08
CA GLN A 3 14.78 -2.11 49.04
C GLN A 3 14.41 -2.87 47.77
N ASN A 4 13.43 -2.41 46.99
CA ASN A 4 13.14 -2.91 45.64
C ASN A 4 12.11 -2.02 44.93
N THR A 5 12.43 -0.75 44.70
CA THR A 5 11.55 0.14 43.90
C THR A 5 12.28 1.08 42.94
N GLU A 6 13.58 0.91 42.67
CA GLU A 6 14.32 1.85 41.80
C GLU A 6 14.81 1.25 40.46
N LYS A 7 14.47 0.01 40.11
CA LYS A 7 14.92 -0.62 38.86
C LYS A 7 13.87 -0.72 37.75
N ALA A 8 12.88 0.18 37.71
CA ALA A 8 11.78 0.11 36.75
C ALA A 8 11.58 1.37 35.88
N VAL A 9 12.62 2.21 35.68
CA VAL A 9 12.49 3.43 34.86
C VAL A 9 13.53 3.52 33.73
N THR A 10 14.51 2.63 33.65
CA THR A 10 15.58 2.72 32.64
C THR A 10 15.60 1.53 31.69
N ASP A 11 14.49 1.17 31.04
CA ASP A 11 14.50 0.07 30.06
C ASP A 11 13.44 0.15 28.96
N VAL A 12 13.11 1.34 28.43
CA VAL A 12 12.43 1.41 27.12
C VAL A 12 12.87 2.63 26.33
N LYS A 13 14.15 2.65 25.93
CA LYS A 13 14.55 3.43 24.75
C LYS A 13 15.32 2.49 23.81
N LYS A 14 14.57 1.54 23.23
CA LYS A 14 15.08 0.77 22.09
C LYS A 14 15.29 1.76 20.94
N LYS A 15 16.55 2.13 20.73
CA LYS A 15 16.99 2.86 19.54
C LYS A 15 16.74 1.94 18.36
N THR A 16 15.70 2.22 17.57
CA THR A 16 15.49 1.53 16.30
C THR A 16 16.59 1.99 15.35
N GLU A 17 17.59 1.14 15.18
CA GLU A 17 18.59 1.32 14.13
C GLU A 17 17.87 1.21 12.77
N PRO A 18 18.14 2.11 11.80
CA PRO A 18 17.67 1.92 10.44
C PRO A 18 18.28 0.62 9.93
N GLN A 19 17.47 -0.41 9.74
CA GLN A 19 17.87 -1.59 9.01
C GLN A 19 18.26 -1.13 7.60
N GLU A 20 19.55 -1.16 7.26
CA GLU A 20 19.99 -1.07 5.87
C GLU A 20 19.27 -2.17 5.09
N ARG A 21 18.27 -1.79 4.30
CA ARG A 21 17.58 -2.74 3.45
C ARG A 21 18.60 -3.25 2.45
N ASN A 22 19.03 -4.50 2.61
CA ASN A 22 19.89 -5.16 1.65
C ASN A 22 19.12 -5.30 0.31
N LEU A 23 19.36 -4.34 -0.60
CA LEU A 23 18.74 -4.25 -1.92
C LEU A 23 19.12 -5.43 -2.82
N GLU A 24 20.14 -6.22 -2.45
CA GLU A 24 20.56 -7.42 -3.18
C GLU A 24 19.50 -8.54 -3.15
N SER A 25 18.55 -8.47 -2.21
CA SER A 25 17.41 -9.41 -2.13
C SER A 25 16.23 -9.05 -3.04
N LEU A 26 16.32 -7.95 -3.79
CA LEU A 26 15.28 -7.58 -4.75
C LEU A 26 15.23 -8.63 -5.87
N SER A 27 14.31 -9.57 -5.69
CA SER A 27 14.00 -10.61 -6.67
C SER A 27 13.70 -9.92 -8.00
N LYS A 28 14.52 -10.20 -9.03
CA LYS A 28 14.27 -9.68 -10.37
C LYS A 28 12.98 -10.30 -10.89
N CYS A 29 11.89 -9.51 -10.87
CA CYS A 29 10.60 -9.94 -11.41
C CYS A 29 10.77 -10.26 -12.90
N LYS A 30 10.26 -11.42 -13.34
CA LYS A 30 10.37 -11.87 -14.73
C LYS A 30 9.63 -10.88 -15.64
N ASN A 31 10.23 -10.54 -16.78
CA ASN A 31 9.54 -9.75 -17.80
C ASN A 31 8.39 -10.57 -18.39
N GLN A 32 7.23 -9.93 -18.53
CA GLN A 32 6.01 -10.52 -19.04
C GLN A 32 6.06 -10.68 -20.56
N LYS A 33 5.42 -11.72 -21.10
CA LYS A 33 5.41 -11.98 -22.55
C LYS A 33 4.17 -11.40 -23.22
N TYR A 34 3.04 -11.36 -22.51
CA TYR A 34 1.76 -10.92 -23.06
C TYR A 34 1.10 -9.84 -22.19
N PRO A 35 0.28 -8.95 -22.78
CA PRO A 35 -0.53 -8.02 -22.01
C PRO A 35 -1.43 -8.75 -21.01
N TRP A 36 -1.66 -8.14 -19.84
CA TRP A 36 -2.58 -8.62 -18.80
C TRP A 36 -2.20 -9.93 -18.10
N GLU A 37 -0.96 -10.42 -18.26
CA GLU A 37 -0.50 -11.66 -17.64
C GLU A 37 -0.31 -11.52 -16.11
N ILE A 38 0.22 -10.37 -15.66
CA ILE A 38 0.32 -9.95 -14.26
C ILE A 38 -0.19 -8.51 -14.18
N VAL A 39 -1.26 -8.33 -13.43
CA VAL A 39 -1.82 -7.04 -13.10
C VAL A 39 -1.56 -6.76 -11.63
N HIS A 40 -0.93 -5.63 -11.34
CA HIS A 40 -0.90 -5.09 -9.99
C HIS A 40 -2.09 -4.16 -9.80
N MET A 41 -2.77 -4.34 -8.68
CA MET A 41 -3.93 -3.55 -8.28
C MET A 41 -3.65 -2.97 -6.90
N ASP A 42 -3.90 -1.68 -6.71
CA ASP A 42 -3.77 -1.04 -5.40
C ASP A 42 -4.77 0.11 -5.24
N TRP A 43 -5.17 0.36 -3.99
CA TRP A 43 -6.10 1.43 -3.64
C TRP A 43 -5.36 2.64 -3.11
N VAL A 44 -5.53 3.77 -3.78
CA VAL A 44 -5.14 5.07 -3.24
C VAL A 44 -6.36 5.65 -2.54
N THR A 45 -6.27 5.79 -1.23
CA THR A 45 -7.38 6.25 -0.37
C THR A 45 -7.04 7.58 0.33
N ALA A 46 -8.01 8.13 1.08
CA ALA A 46 -7.87 9.37 1.85
C ALA A 46 -7.54 10.61 1.00
N LEU A 47 -8.02 10.64 -0.24
CA LEU A 47 -7.90 11.82 -1.08
C LEU A 47 -8.98 12.85 -0.71
N PRO A 48 -8.70 14.15 -0.90
CA PRO A 48 -9.73 15.17 -0.83
C PRO A 48 -10.89 14.81 -1.78
N PRO A 49 -12.15 15.00 -1.37
CA PRO A 49 -13.30 14.76 -2.26
C PRO A 49 -13.17 15.58 -3.54
N GLY A 50 -13.26 14.92 -4.69
CA GLY A 50 -13.06 15.54 -6.00
C GLY A 50 -14.17 15.22 -7.00
N GLY A 51 -14.45 16.20 -7.86
CA GLY A 51 -15.43 16.10 -8.96
C GLY A 51 -16.88 16.06 -8.48
N ASP A 52 -17.82 15.92 -9.43
CA ASP A 52 -19.26 15.99 -9.18
C ASP A 52 -19.79 14.86 -8.27
N ARG A 53 -19.04 13.75 -8.19
CA ARG A 53 -19.38 12.58 -7.39
C ARG A 53 -18.60 12.48 -6.07
N SER A 54 -17.79 13.49 -5.74
CA SER A 54 -17.02 13.56 -4.49
C SER A 54 -16.17 12.32 -4.22
N TYR A 55 -15.54 11.77 -5.26
CA TYR A 55 -14.68 10.61 -5.13
C TYR A 55 -13.50 10.93 -4.20
N ASN A 56 -13.18 10.00 -3.31
CA ASN A 56 -12.14 10.15 -2.28
C ASN A 56 -11.10 9.01 -2.32
N ALA A 57 -11.20 8.14 -3.32
CA ALA A 57 -10.26 7.06 -3.58
C ALA A 57 -10.15 6.78 -5.09
N PHE A 58 -9.07 6.11 -5.50
CA PHE A 58 -8.94 5.53 -6.84
C PHE A 58 -8.37 4.12 -6.75
N LEU A 59 -8.85 3.21 -7.59
CA LEU A 59 -8.20 1.94 -7.87
C LEU A 59 -7.18 2.15 -8.99
N VAL A 60 -5.93 1.78 -8.74
CA VAL A 60 -4.85 1.83 -9.72
C VAL A 60 -4.64 0.43 -10.27
N LEU A 61 -4.77 0.28 -11.58
CA LEU A 61 -4.49 -0.95 -12.32
C LEU A 61 -3.22 -0.76 -13.14
N VAL A 62 -2.24 -1.63 -12.90
CA VAL A 62 -0.97 -1.61 -13.63
C VAL A 62 -0.73 -2.97 -14.25
N ASP A 63 -0.91 -3.06 -15.57
CA ASP A 63 -0.39 -4.19 -16.35
C ASP A 63 1.12 -4.03 -16.48
N ARG A 64 1.91 -4.98 -15.98
CA ARG A 64 3.39 -4.91 -16.04
C ARG A 64 3.93 -4.91 -17.46
N TYR A 65 3.16 -5.39 -18.43
CA TYR A 65 3.52 -5.36 -19.84
C TYR A 65 3.28 -3.98 -20.46
N ARG A 66 2.23 -3.27 -20.04
CA ARG A 66 1.88 -1.93 -20.55
C ARG A 66 2.53 -0.84 -19.70
N LYS A 67 2.89 0.29 -20.33
CA LYS A 67 3.51 1.42 -19.62
C LYS A 67 2.52 2.31 -18.85
N PRO A 68 1.31 2.63 -19.36
CA PRO A 68 0.41 3.51 -18.63
C PRO A 68 -0.47 2.72 -17.62
N PRO A 69 -0.58 3.20 -16.37
CA PRO A 69 -1.58 2.69 -15.43
C PRO A 69 -2.98 3.18 -15.81
N MET A 70 -4.01 2.44 -15.39
CA MET A 70 -5.40 2.88 -15.45
C MET A 70 -5.86 3.30 -14.04
N PHE A 71 -6.59 4.40 -13.96
CA PHE A 71 -7.13 4.94 -12.71
C PHE A 71 -8.66 4.86 -12.76
N LEU A 72 -9.25 4.18 -11.78
CA LEU A 72 -10.70 4.07 -11.65
C LEU A 72 -11.14 4.86 -10.41
N PRO A 73 -11.93 5.94 -10.57
CA PRO A 73 -12.43 6.72 -9.44
C PRO A 73 -13.38 5.91 -8.58
N PHE A 74 -13.23 6.02 -7.26
CA PHE A 74 -14.05 5.26 -6.32
C PHE A 74 -14.28 6.00 -4.99
N ASN A 75 -15.21 5.47 -4.21
CA ASN A 75 -15.47 5.91 -2.85
C ASN A 75 -14.88 4.90 -1.87
N LYS A 76 -14.16 5.37 -0.86
CA LYS A 76 -13.51 4.55 0.18
C LYS A 76 -14.49 3.60 0.91
N ASP A 77 -15.76 3.98 0.96
CA ASP A 77 -16.82 3.23 1.65
C ASP A 77 -17.56 2.27 0.71
N GLY A 78 -17.15 2.18 -0.55
CA GLY A 78 -17.77 1.31 -1.55
C GLY A 78 -17.39 -0.16 -1.38
N THR A 79 -18.18 -1.03 -2.00
CA THR A 79 -18.05 -2.49 -1.84
C THR A 79 -17.19 -3.13 -2.94
N ALA A 80 -16.70 -4.34 -2.67
CA ALA A 80 -16.02 -5.15 -3.69
C ALA A 80 -16.93 -5.43 -4.90
N MET A 81 -18.24 -5.54 -4.70
CA MET A 81 -19.21 -5.74 -5.78
C MET A 81 -19.34 -4.50 -6.67
N GLU A 82 -19.40 -3.31 -6.09
CA GLU A 82 -19.39 -2.05 -6.84
C GLU A 82 -18.11 -1.91 -7.66
N THR A 83 -16.98 -2.31 -7.09
CA THR A 83 -15.70 -2.35 -7.82
C THR A 83 -15.75 -3.30 -9.01
N ALA A 84 -16.30 -4.51 -8.82
CA ALA A 84 -16.39 -5.53 -9.88
C ALA A 84 -17.28 -5.09 -11.06
N ILE A 85 -18.27 -4.22 -10.82
CA ILE A 85 -19.15 -3.69 -11.87
C ILE A 85 -18.45 -2.62 -12.72
N MET A 86 -17.39 -1.99 -12.21
CA MET A 86 -16.66 -0.92 -12.90
C MET A 86 -15.57 -1.41 -13.86
N ILE A 87 -15.19 -2.69 -13.80
CA ILE A 87 -14.12 -3.32 -14.60
C ILE A 87 -14.69 -4.27 -15.65
#